data_AF-A0A3E2N917-F1
#
_entry.id   AF-A0A3E2N917-F1
#
_cell.length_a   1.000
_cell.length_b   1.000
_cell.length_c   1.000
_cell.angle_alpha   90.00
_cell.angle_beta   90.00
_cell.angle_gamma   90.00
#
_symmetry.space_group_name_H-M   'P 1'
#
loop_
_entity.id
_entity.type
_entity.pdbx_description
1 polymer ?
#
loop_
_entity_poly.entity_id
_entity_poly.type
_entity_poly.pdbx_seq_one_letter_code
_entity_poly.pdbx_strand_id
1 'polypeptide(L)' 'MKQLGNLAMVCARRPDVLLQIQGGAVCLHVGIGPQRESIPLDWDDDEKITVLVRELNFGRYQKKEEKTHD' A
#
# COMPACT_ATOMS: atom_id res chain seq x y z
N MET A 1 5.39 -6.65 -14.14
CA MET A 1 6.07 -7.24 -12.95
C MET A 1 7.15 -6.36 -12.33
N LYS A 2 7.53 -5.19 -12.87
CA LYS A 2 8.57 -4.35 -12.22
C LYS A 2 8.05 -3.58 -11.02
N GLN A 3 6.73 -3.33 -10.94
CA GLN A 3 6.17 -2.43 -9.94
C GLN A 3 5.78 -3.13 -8.63
N LEU A 4 5.56 -4.45 -8.63
CA LEU A 4 5.23 -5.18 -7.40
C LEU A 4 6.35 -5.08 -6.35
N GLY A 5 7.62 -5.15 -6.77
CA GLY A 5 8.75 -4.95 -5.88
C GLY A 5 8.82 -3.52 -5.30
N ASN A 6 8.48 -2.51 -6.10
CA ASN A 6 8.37 -1.13 -5.64
C ASN A 6 7.27 -0.96 -4.59
N LEU A 7 6.08 -1.53 -4.86
CA LEU A 7 4.99 -1.56 -3.90
C LEU A 7 5.39 -2.25 -2.60
N ALA A 8 6.05 -3.41 -2.66
CA ALA A 8 6.53 -4.12 -1.49
C ALA A 8 7.50 -3.26 -0.65
N MET A 9 8.43 -2.54 -1.29
CA MET A 9 9.36 -1.65 -0.59
C MET A 9 8.67 -0.46 0.09
N VAL A 10 7.65 0.12 -0.54
CA VAL A 10 6.83 1.19 0.08
C VAL A 10 6.06 0.64 1.28
N CYS A 11 5.42 -0.51 1.13
CA CYS A 11 4.65 -1.15 2.21
C CYS A 11 5.53 -1.55 3.38
N ALA A 12 6.74 -2.08 3.13
CA ALA A 12 7.67 -2.52 4.17
C ALA A 12 8.11 -1.40 5.13
N ARG A 13 7.99 -0.14 4.72
CA ARG A 13 8.33 1.05 5.54
C ARG A 13 7.12 1.62 6.29
N ARG A 14 5.95 1.01 6.15
CA ARG A 14 4.68 1.55 6.61
C ARG A 14 3.96 0.58 7.54
N PRO A 15 3.97 0.84 8.86
CA PRO A 15 3.32 -0.05 9.84
C PRO A 15 1.79 -0.06 9.71
N ASP A 16 1.22 0.96 9.07
CA ASP A 16 -0.21 1.09 8.79
C ASP A 16 -0.63 0.42 7.48
N VAL A 17 0.26 -0.33 6.81
CA VAL A 17 -0.01 -0.99 5.53
C VAL A 17 0.36 -2.47 5.59
N LEU A 18 -0.55 -3.34 5.12
CA LEU A 18 -0.31 -4.76 4.93
C LEU A 18 -0.42 -5.11 3.45
N LEU A 19 0.64 -5.71 2.90
CA LEU A 19 0.64 -6.27 1.55
C LEU A 19 0.45 -7.78 1.62
N GLN A 20 -0.70 -8.28 1.15
CA GLN A 20 -0.97 -9.70 1.03
C GLN A 20 -0.87 -10.13 -0.44
N ILE A 21 -0.22 -11.27 -0.71
CA ILE A 21 -0.10 -11.86 -2.04
C ILE A 21 -0.59 -13.30 -1.96
N GLN A 22 -1.55 -13.68 -2.81
CA GLN A 22 -2.11 -15.02 -2.84
C GLN A 22 -2.60 -15.37 -4.24
N GLY A 23 -2.12 -16.49 -4.79
CA GLY A 23 -2.65 -17.05 -6.05
C GLY A 23 -2.54 -16.13 -7.26
N GLY A 24 -1.53 -15.24 -7.33
CA GLY A 24 -1.39 -14.24 -8.40
C GLY A 24 -2.20 -12.96 -8.19
N ALA A 25 -2.93 -12.84 -7.08
CA ALA A 25 -3.58 -11.60 -6.67
C ALA A 25 -2.82 -10.92 -5.55
N VAL A 26 -2.97 -9.60 -5.47
CA VAL A 26 -2.50 -8.75 -4.38
C VAL A 26 -3.70 -8.14 -3.69
N CYS A 27 -3.67 -8.08 -2.36
CA CYS A 27 -4.58 -7.26 -1.58
C CYS A 27 -3.76 -6.32 -0.71
N LEU A 28 -3.91 -5.02 -0.94
CA LEU A 28 -3.29 -3.98 -0.12
C LEU A 28 -4.30 -3.57 0.95
N HIS A 29 -3.90 -3.65 2.21
CA HIS A 29 -4.70 -3.15 3.30
C HIS A 29 -4.07 -1.91 3.92
N VAL A 30 -4.82 -0.80 4.00
CA VAL A 30 -4.32 0.50 4.47
C VAL A 30 -5.11 0.95 5.69
N GLY A 31 -4.41 1.37 6.75
CA GLY A 31 -4.97 1.77 8.04
C GLY A 31 -4.88 0.69 9.11
N ILE A 32 -5.27 1.06 10.34
CA ILE A 32 -5.19 0.21 11.53
C ILE A 32 -6.61 -0.09 12.05
N GLY A 33 -6.82 -1.30 12.55
CA GLY A 33 -8.09 -1.69 13.18
C GLY A 33 -9.24 -1.89 12.18
N PRO A 34 -10.50 -1.80 12.64
CA PRO A 34 -11.68 -2.15 11.83
C PRO A 34 -11.97 -1.18 10.69
N GLN A 35 -11.32 0.00 10.66
CA GLN A 35 -11.45 0.98 9.59
C GLN A 35 -10.48 0.74 8.42
N ARG A 36 -9.71 -0.35 8.46
CA ARG A 36 -8.73 -0.69 7.44
C ARG A 36 -9.39 -0.90 6.08
N GLU A 37 -8.99 -0.11 5.10
CA GLU A 37 -9.43 -0.25 3.71
C GLU A 37 -8.69 -1.41 3.03
N SER A 38 -9.34 -2.14 2.13
CA SER A 38 -8.75 -3.27 1.40
C SER A 38 -8.91 -3.05 -0.10
N ILE A 39 -7.79 -3.09 -0.83
CA ILE A 39 -7.73 -2.77 -2.25
C ILE A 39 -7.19 -4.01 -2.99
N PRO A 40 -8.05 -4.78 -3.67
CA PRO A 40 -7.61 -5.90 -4.49
C PRO A 40 -7.07 -5.42 -5.84
N LEU A 41 -6.04 -6.09 -6.35
CA LEU A 41 -5.52 -5.92 -7.70
C LEU A 41 -4.74 -7.16 -8.16
N ASP A 42 -4.57 -7.29 -9.47
CA ASP A 42 -3.70 -8.33 -10.04
C ASP A 42 -2.23 -7.97 -9.80
N TRP A 43 -1.41 -8.99 -9.51
CA TRP A 43 0.01 -8.81 -9.19
C TRP A 43 0.88 -8.28 -10.35
N ASP A 44 0.38 -8.38 -11.57
CA ASP A 44 1.04 -8.04 -12.82
C ASP A 44 0.46 -6.77 -13.49
N ASP A 45 -0.56 -6.17 -12.89
CA ASP A 45 -1.13 -4.88 -13.30
C ASP A 45 -0.21 -3.72 -12.87
N ASP A 46 0.88 -3.53 -13.63
CA ASP A 46 1.90 -2.52 -13.34
C ASP A 46 1.31 -1.08 -13.34
N GLU A 47 0.22 -0.82 -14.06
CA GLU A 47 -0.46 0.48 -14.08
C GLU A 47 -1.16 0.77 -12.75
N LYS A 48 -2.01 -0.15 -12.29
CA LYS A 48 -2.68 0.00 -10.98
C LYS A 48 -1.67 0.03 -9.84
N ILE A 49 -0.62 -0.79 -9.90
CA ILE A 49 0.44 -0.77 -8.88
C ILE A 49 1.14 0.60 -8.87
N THR A 50 1.43 1.18 -10.03
CA THR A 50 2.06 2.51 -10.11
C THR A 50 1.17 3.59 -9.49
N VAL A 51 -0.13 3.55 -9.74
CA VAL A 51 -1.10 4.47 -9.13
C VAL A 51 -1.11 4.30 -7.61
N LEU A 52 -1.19 3.07 -7.11
CA LEU A 52 -1.18 2.81 -5.66
C LEU A 52 0.10 3.27 -4.99
N VAL A 53 1.26 3.05 -5.60
CA VAL A 53 2.54 3.57 -5.09
C VAL A 53 2.51 5.10 -4.98
N ARG A 54 1.94 5.80 -5.97
CA ARG A 54 1.78 7.26 -5.91
C ARG A 54 0.83 7.68 -4.80
N GLU A 55 -0.31 7.01 -4.65
CA GLU A 55 -1.30 7.30 -3.60
C GLU A 55 -0.73 7.07 -2.19
N LEU A 56 0.07 6.02 -2.01
CA LEU A 56 0.77 5.73 -0.75
C LEU A 56 1.82 6.79 -0.40
N ASN A 57 2.55 7.30 -1.39
CA ASN A 57 3.63 8.25 -1.15
C ASN A 57 3.15 9.71 -1.06
N PHE A 58 2.17 10.09 -1.88
CA PHE A 58 1.82 11.50 -2.12
C PHE A 58 0.32 11.78 -2.16
N GLY A 59 -0.53 10.76 -2.11
CA GLY A 59 -1.96 10.89 -2.33
C GLY A 59 -2.80 10.59 -1.09
N ARG A 60 -3.98 10.01 -1.33
CA ARG A 60 -5.02 9.75 -0.31
C ARG A 60 -4.50 8.96 0.88
N TYR A 61 -3.55 8.06 0.65
CA TYR A 61 -3.01 7.17 1.67
C TYR A 61 -1.70 7.67 2.25
N GLN A 62 -1.31 8.92 2.02
CA GLN A 62 -0.09 9.46 2.62
C GLN A 62 -0.16 9.32 4.15
N LYS A 63 0.88 8.71 4.75
CA LYS A 63 1.01 8.67 6.20
C LYS A 63 1.16 10.12 6.68
N LYS A 64 0.14 10.63 7.37
CA LYS A 64 0.26 11.90 8.09
C LYS A 64 1.17 11.63 9.27
N GLU A 65 2.31 12.32 9.35
CA GLU A 65 3.13 12.29 10.55
C GLU A 65 2.25 12.78 11.70
N GLU A 66 1.92 11.88 12.63
CA GLU A 66 1.50 12.31 13.95
C GLU A 66 2.68 13.09 14.50
N LYS A 67 2.54 14.42 14.54
CA LYS A 67 3.49 15.27 15.26
C LYS A 67 3.41 14.83 16.72
N THR A 68 4.31 13.95 17.14
CA THR A 68 4.63 13.75 18.56
C THR A 68 4.96 15.14 19.10
N HIS A 69 3.99 15.78 19.76
CA HIS A 69 4.28 16.94 20.59
C HIS A 69 4.93 16.36 21.84
N ASP A 70 6.26 16.32 21.83
CA ASP A 70 7.05 16.33 23.07
C ASP A 70 7.02 17.73 23.69
#